data_AF-A0A2N1I5H5-F1
#
_entry.id   AF-A0A2N1I5H5-F1
#
_cell.length_a   1.000
_cell.length_b   1.000
_cell.length_c   1.000
_cell.angle_alpha   90.00
_cell.angle_beta   90.00
_cell.angle_gamma   90.00
#
_symmetry.space_group_name_H-M   'P 1'
#
loop_
_entity.id
_entity.type
_entity.pdbx_description
1 polymer ?
#
loop_
_entity_poly.entity_id
_entity_poly.type
_entity_poly.pdbx_seq_one_letter_code
_entity_poly.pdbx_strand_id
1 'polypeptide(L)'
;MHLLKTPFLLLLIIITTLSLAGCGDPVKEQIEQQLPITEKRVTQLGDALNNGQVRNASLINQYADKVMVNKANLAPLINEFRKDASTDGPMYKALLDRINTAKTQPQMFESSQALYNELLNIYQAADPVLYSDALSDPLNVLADMSDGQLPRINSLSKSQSQQANNAQDFGTGEQLIGNPSYGNWQTGSNGMSFWAWYGMYSMMGDMFGRRTYYNDWGRQRNYSYYNDYGRTRYSSPGQLKNQTSLDTRTKKSFSSRGQKFTSPYSKNRTGSSSLSGQSKTAQTSSNRFRTNSIKKSSYATPSKSKNSSFRNSNTNTSRGFRRGK
;
A
#
# COMPACT_ATOMS: atom_id res chain seq x y z
N MET A 1 13.26 70.27 7.61
CA MET A 1 12.70 68.94 7.96
C MET A 1 12.74 67.97 6.77
N HIS A 2 13.92 67.62 6.22
CA HIS A 2 14.01 66.70 5.06
C HIS A 2 15.03 65.55 5.19
N LEU A 3 15.72 65.43 6.33
CA LEU A 3 16.82 64.46 6.51
C LEU A 3 16.43 63.13 7.21
N LEU A 4 15.17 62.95 7.61
CA LEU A 4 14.71 61.75 8.33
C LEU A 4 14.03 60.68 7.44
N LYS A 5 13.85 60.95 6.14
CA LYS A 5 13.08 60.04 5.25
C LYS A 5 13.90 58.89 4.66
N THR A 6 15.20 59.08 4.46
CA THR A 6 16.11 58.09 3.83
C THR A 6 16.45 56.88 4.71
N PRO A 7 16.76 56.98 6.01
CA PRO A 7 17.09 55.80 6.82
C PRO A 7 15.84 54.94 7.13
N PHE A 8 14.66 55.56 7.25
CA PHE A 8 13.40 54.86 7.50
C PHE A 8 12.96 54.02 6.30
N LEU A 9 13.15 54.53 5.07
CA LEU A 9 12.87 53.79 3.84
C LEU A 9 13.78 52.56 3.69
N LEU A 10 15.07 52.71 4.03
CA LEU A 10 16.07 51.63 4.00
C LEU A 10 15.73 50.53 5.02
N LEU A 11 15.32 50.91 6.23
CA LEU A 11 14.87 49.97 7.25
C LEU A 11 13.61 49.19 6.81
N LEU A 12 12.67 49.87 6.15
CA LEU A 12 11.44 49.26 5.64
C LEU A 12 11.73 48.27 4.49
N ILE A 13 12.68 48.59 3.60
CA ILE A 13 13.16 47.71 2.53
C ILE A 13 13.91 46.49 3.09
N ILE A 14 14.71 46.67 4.14
CA ILE A 14 15.41 45.56 4.81
C ILE A 14 14.38 44.64 5.50
N ILE A 15 13.41 45.20 6.22
CA ILE A 15 12.36 44.41 6.89
C ILE A 15 11.48 43.68 5.87
N THR A 16 11.14 44.30 4.74
CA THR A 16 10.39 43.63 3.65
C THR A 16 11.22 42.56 2.94
N THR A 17 12.51 42.78 2.67
CA THR A 17 13.36 41.74 2.07
C THR A 17 13.60 40.55 3.02
N LEU A 18 13.79 40.79 4.32
CA LEU A 18 13.88 39.73 5.34
C LEU A 18 12.55 38.97 5.54
N SER A 19 11.41 39.63 5.44
CA SER A 19 10.10 38.96 5.53
C SER A 19 9.70 38.22 4.25
N LEU A 20 10.23 38.61 3.08
CA LEU A 20 10.10 37.82 1.84
C LEU A 20 11.00 36.56 1.84
N ALA A 21 12.16 36.60 2.50
CA ALA A 21 13.08 35.45 2.60
C ALA A 21 12.60 34.36 3.59
N GLY A 22 11.63 34.67 4.47
CA GLY A 22 11.07 33.75 5.45
C GLY A 22 9.93 32.84 4.95
N CYS A 23 9.53 32.96 3.67
CA CYS A 23 8.46 32.15 3.08
C CYS A 23 9.01 30.90 2.36
N GLY A 24 9.95 30.20 2.99
CA GLY A 24 10.39 28.88 2.54
C GLY A 24 9.33 27.84 2.90
N ASP A 25 8.78 27.13 1.91
CA ASP A 25 7.88 25.99 2.16
C ASP A 25 8.63 24.95 3.01
N PRO A 26 8.23 24.74 4.30
CA PRO A 26 8.97 23.90 5.24
C PRO A 26 9.04 22.44 4.79
N VAL A 27 8.20 22.03 3.84
CA VAL A 27 8.20 20.68 3.27
C VAL A 27 9.32 20.49 2.26
N LYS A 28 9.81 21.55 1.61
CA LYS A 28 10.89 21.44 0.61
C LYS A 28 12.20 20.94 1.21
N GLU A 29 12.61 21.49 2.34
CA GLU A 29 13.80 21.03 3.05
C GLU A 29 13.66 19.57 3.51
N GLN A 30 12.46 19.18 3.98
CA GLN A 30 12.17 17.79 4.33
C GLN A 30 12.29 16.84 3.14
N ILE A 31 11.84 17.26 1.95
CA ILE A 31 11.99 16.48 0.71
C ILE A 31 13.46 16.33 0.35
N GLU A 32 14.24 17.43 0.39
CA GLU A 32 15.67 17.42 0.07
C GLU A 32 16.46 16.46 0.98
N GLN A 33 16.11 16.39 2.26
CA GLN A 33 16.71 15.46 3.21
C GLN A 33 16.20 14.02 3.03
N GLN A 34 14.89 13.83 2.80
CA GLN A 34 14.27 12.51 2.76
C GLN A 34 14.54 11.76 1.45
N LEU A 35 14.70 12.46 0.32
CA LEU A 35 14.94 11.85 -0.98
C LEU A 35 16.18 10.92 -1.00
N PRO A 36 17.40 11.37 -0.63
CA PRO A 36 18.58 10.49 -0.65
C PRO A 36 18.48 9.33 0.36
N ILE A 37 17.81 9.53 1.50
CA ILE A 37 17.54 8.46 2.48
C ILE A 37 16.66 7.37 1.84
N THR A 38 15.63 7.79 1.11
CA THR A 38 14.71 6.91 0.42
C THR A 38 15.39 6.16 -0.73
N GLU A 39 16.26 6.84 -1.51
CA GLU A 39 17.06 6.22 -2.57
C GLU A 39 17.95 5.12 -2.00
N LYS A 40 18.71 5.45 -0.96
CA LYS A 40 19.57 4.50 -0.28
C LYS A 40 18.79 3.29 0.25
N ARG A 41 17.59 3.50 0.81
CA ARG A 41 16.76 2.42 1.33
C ARG A 41 16.29 1.46 0.22
N VAL A 42 15.91 2.00 -0.94
CA VAL A 42 15.53 1.17 -2.11
C VAL A 42 16.73 0.37 -2.62
N THR A 43 17.91 0.99 -2.74
CA THR A 43 19.14 0.27 -3.11
C THR A 43 19.47 -0.85 -2.13
N GLN A 44 19.41 -0.58 -0.83
CA GLN A 44 19.63 -1.58 0.22
C GLN A 44 18.63 -2.74 0.14
N LEU A 45 17.38 -2.49 -0.22
CA LEU A 45 16.41 -3.56 -0.48
C LEU A 45 16.85 -4.41 -1.68
N GLY A 46 17.33 -3.80 -2.75
CA GLY A 46 17.86 -4.51 -3.91
C GLY A 46 19.02 -5.43 -3.54
N ASP A 47 19.97 -4.92 -2.76
CA ASP A 47 21.08 -5.73 -2.24
C ASP A 47 20.57 -6.88 -1.35
N ALA A 48 19.60 -6.61 -0.48
CA ALA A 48 18.99 -7.64 0.38
C ALA A 48 18.26 -8.73 -0.42
N LEU A 49 17.62 -8.39 -1.54
CA LEU A 49 17.00 -9.35 -2.46
C LEU A 49 18.07 -10.23 -3.11
N ASN A 50 19.10 -9.61 -3.69
CA ASN A 50 20.19 -10.32 -4.39
C ASN A 50 21.00 -11.22 -3.44
N ASN A 51 21.17 -10.81 -2.18
CA ASN A 51 21.86 -11.59 -1.16
C ASN A 51 20.96 -12.61 -0.44
N GLY A 52 19.70 -12.79 -0.86
CA GLY A 52 18.78 -13.76 -0.24
C GLY A 52 18.37 -13.44 1.20
N GLN A 53 18.49 -12.18 1.61
CA GLN A 53 18.18 -11.71 2.97
C GLN A 53 16.69 -11.40 3.18
N VAL A 54 15.91 -11.37 2.10
CA VAL A 54 14.45 -11.22 2.17
C VAL A 54 13.81 -12.61 2.25
N ARG A 55 13.32 -12.99 3.43
CA ARG A 55 12.81 -14.36 3.71
C ARG A 55 11.84 -14.89 2.65
N ASN A 56 10.80 -14.13 2.31
CA ASN A 56 9.80 -14.60 1.35
C ASN A 56 10.30 -14.62 -0.10
N ALA A 57 11.34 -13.85 -0.45
CA ALA A 57 12.01 -13.97 -1.74
C ALA A 57 12.69 -15.33 -1.86
N SER A 58 13.42 -15.76 -0.83
CA SER A 58 14.04 -17.09 -0.79
C SER A 58 13.00 -18.21 -0.86
N LEU A 59 11.84 -18.04 -0.23
CA LEU A 59 10.73 -19.01 -0.31
C LEU A 59 10.07 -19.05 -1.69
N ILE A 60 9.96 -17.92 -2.40
CA ILE A 60 9.43 -17.87 -3.77
C ILE A 60 10.26 -18.78 -4.67
N ASN A 61 11.59 -18.74 -4.59
CA ASN A 61 12.45 -19.62 -5.37
C ASN A 61 12.19 -21.11 -5.06
N GLN A 62 12.12 -21.46 -3.78
CA GLN A 62 11.86 -22.85 -3.35
C GLN A 62 10.47 -23.34 -3.80
N TYR A 63 9.45 -22.49 -3.69
CA TYR A 63 8.09 -22.84 -4.09
C TYR A 63 8.00 -22.98 -5.61
N ALA A 64 8.64 -22.07 -6.34
CA ALA A 64 8.73 -22.15 -7.80
C ALA A 64 9.42 -23.44 -8.26
N ASP A 65 10.50 -23.89 -7.61
CA ASP A 65 11.14 -25.17 -7.90
C ASP A 65 10.16 -26.33 -7.75
N LYS A 66 9.43 -26.37 -6.63
CA LYS A 66 8.46 -27.44 -6.34
C LYS A 66 7.28 -27.46 -7.31
N VAL A 67 6.71 -26.29 -7.60
CA VAL A 67 5.59 -26.18 -8.55
C VAL A 67 6.02 -26.57 -9.96
N MET A 68 7.24 -26.22 -10.37
CA MET A 68 7.77 -26.50 -11.70
C MET A 68 7.91 -28.00 -11.99
N VAL A 69 8.20 -28.81 -10.97
CA VAL A 69 8.26 -30.28 -11.09
C VAL A 69 6.90 -30.85 -11.55
N ASN A 70 5.81 -30.35 -10.99
CA ASN A 70 4.46 -30.90 -11.21
C ASN A 70 3.67 -30.14 -12.30
N LYS A 71 4.09 -28.92 -12.65
CA LYS A 71 3.39 -28.02 -13.57
C LYS A 71 4.37 -27.41 -14.58
N ALA A 72 5.18 -28.24 -15.23
CA ALA A 72 6.19 -27.79 -16.19
C ALA A 72 5.60 -26.99 -17.36
N ASN A 73 4.36 -27.27 -17.75
CA ASN A 73 3.61 -26.50 -18.75
C ASN A 73 3.37 -25.02 -18.35
N LEU A 74 3.54 -24.69 -17.06
CA LEU A 74 3.42 -23.34 -16.51
C LEU A 74 4.77 -22.66 -16.28
N ALA A 75 5.88 -23.25 -16.74
CA ALA A 75 7.22 -22.73 -16.53
C ALA A 75 7.37 -21.23 -16.87
N PRO A 76 6.79 -20.69 -17.97
CA PRO A 76 6.85 -19.25 -18.24
C PRO A 76 6.26 -18.42 -17.10
N LEU A 77 5.09 -18.78 -16.60
CA LEU A 77 4.40 -18.07 -15.52
C LEU A 77 5.13 -18.22 -14.17
N ILE A 78 5.62 -19.42 -13.87
CA ILE A 78 6.39 -19.69 -12.65
C ILE A 78 7.68 -18.87 -12.65
N ASN A 79 8.33 -18.74 -13.80
CA ASN A 79 9.54 -17.92 -13.94
C ASN A 79 9.28 -16.43 -13.78
N GLU A 80 8.09 -15.92 -14.14
CA GLU A 80 7.72 -14.55 -13.78
C GLU A 80 7.65 -14.35 -12.27
N PHE A 81 7.06 -15.30 -11.55
CA PHE A 81 7.03 -15.24 -10.09
C PHE A 81 8.40 -15.32 -9.44
N ARG A 82 9.34 -16.08 -10.03
CA ARG A 82 10.73 -16.07 -9.54
C ARG A 82 11.34 -14.67 -9.58
N LYS A 83 10.95 -13.82 -10.54
CA LYS A 83 11.47 -12.46 -10.61
C LYS A 83 11.12 -11.65 -9.37
N ASP A 84 9.97 -11.89 -8.74
CA ASP A 84 9.60 -11.24 -7.46
C ASP A 84 10.57 -11.55 -6.30
N ALA A 85 11.40 -12.59 -6.43
CA ALA A 85 12.47 -12.89 -5.49
C ALA A 85 13.77 -12.08 -5.72
N SER A 86 13.78 -11.14 -6.68
CA SER A 86 14.98 -10.42 -7.13
C SER A 86 14.67 -8.96 -7.47
N THR A 87 15.69 -8.21 -7.88
CA THR A 87 15.52 -6.85 -8.41
C THR A 87 14.76 -6.80 -9.75
N ASP A 88 14.52 -7.95 -10.38
CA ASP A 88 13.71 -8.01 -11.59
C ASP A 88 12.20 -8.03 -11.36
N GLY A 89 11.78 -8.18 -10.11
CA GLY A 89 10.38 -8.27 -9.72
C GLY A 89 9.60 -6.99 -10.02
N PRO A 90 8.34 -7.09 -10.50
CA PRO A 90 7.50 -5.94 -10.82
C PRO A 90 7.30 -5.00 -9.62
N MET A 91 7.24 -5.53 -8.39
CA MET A 91 7.12 -4.70 -7.20
C MET A 91 8.37 -3.86 -6.90
N TYR A 92 9.57 -4.43 -7.08
CA TYR A 92 10.82 -3.69 -6.88
C TYR A 92 11.02 -2.64 -7.98
N LYS A 93 10.78 -3.03 -9.25
CA LYS A 93 10.82 -2.11 -10.39
C LYS A 93 9.85 -0.94 -10.23
N ALA A 94 8.66 -1.17 -9.68
CA ALA A 94 7.72 -0.10 -9.35
C ALA A 94 8.26 0.88 -8.30
N LEU A 95 9.06 0.43 -7.31
CA LEU A 95 9.70 1.33 -6.36
C LEU A 95 10.77 2.20 -7.03
N LEU A 96 11.57 1.62 -7.92
CA LEU A 96 12.56 2.36 -8.72
C LEU A 96 11.91 3.43 -9.61
N ASP A 97 10.82 3.09 -10.29
CA ASP A 97 10.09 4.04 -11.12
C ASP A 97 9.49 5.20 -10.30
N ARG A 98 8.88 4.87 -9.16
CA ARG A 98 8.26 5.86 -8.26
C ARG A 98 9.27 6.81 -7.66
N ILE A 99 10.44 6.33 -7.26
CA ILE A 99 11.49 7.22 -6.73
C ILE A 99 12.11 8.08 -7.83
N ASN A 100 12.28 7.53 -9.04
CA ASN A 100 12.73 8.29 -10.19
C ASN A 100 11.71 9.39 -10.55
N THR A 101 10.41 9.09 -10.50
CA THR A 101 9.33 10.08 -10.69
C THR A 101 9.38 11.17 -9.62
N ALA A 102 9.55 10.79 -8.35
CA ALA A 102 9.67 11.75 -7.24
C ALA A 102 10.87 12.71 -7.42
N LYS A 103 11.98 12.21 -7.98
CA LYS A 103 13.21 12.97 -8.23
C LYS A 103 13.14 13.87 -9.46
N THR A 104 12.63 13.33 -10.57
CA THR A 104 12.75 13.96 -11.89
C THR A 104 11.48 14.70 -12.32
N GLN A 105 10.34 14.38 -11.71
CA GLN A 105 9.02 14.92 -12.08
C GLN A 105 8.21 15.35 -10.84
N PRO A 106 8.74 16.21 -9.95
CA PRO A 106 8.03 16.66 -8.75
C PRO A 106 6.70 17.37 -9.05
N GLN A 107 6.54 17.95 -10.25
CA GLN A 107 5.31 18.59 -10.73
C GLN A 107 4.13 17.62 -10.94
N MET A 108 4.39 16.31 -11.02
CA MET A 108 3.34 15.29 -11.16
C MET A 108 2.55 15.08 -9.85
N PHE A 109 3.07 15.61 -8.74
CA PHE A 109 2.45 15.53 -7.42
C PHE A 109 1.56 16.75 -7.18
N GLU A 110 0.40 16.52 -6.55
CA GLU A 110 -0.58 17.58 -6.30
C GLU A 110 -0.05 18.70 -5.37
N SER A 111 0.96 18.41 -4.56
CA SER A 111 1.62 19.37 -3.67
C SER A 111 2.98 18.84 -3.19
N SER A 112 3.83 19.72 -2.65
CA SER A 112 5.06 19.33 -1.92
C SER A 112 4.76 18.28 -0.84
N GLN A 113 3.65 18.43 -0.12
CA GLN A 113 3.24 17.45 0.90
C GLN A 113 2.92 16.07 0.30
N ALA A 114 2.31 16.02 -0.89
CA ALA A 114 2.05 14.76 -1.57
C ALA A 114 3.35 14.06 -2.02
N LEU A 115 4.34 14.84 -2.49
CA LEU A 115 5.66 14.34 -2.81
C LEU A 115 6.38 13.79 -1.57
N TYR A 116 6.40 14.55 -0.47
CA TYR A 116 7.01 14.09 0.78
C TYR A 116 6.35 12.81 1.31
N ASN A 117 5.02 12.75 1.30
CA ASN A 117 4.28 11.55 1.70
C ASN A 117 4.61 10.35 0.80
N GLU A 118 4.84 10.57 -0.50
CA GLU A 118 5.28 9.49 -1.39
C GLU A 118 6.67 8.98 -1.03
N LEU A 119 7.63 9.86 -0.74
CA LEU A 119 8.96 9.44 -0.29
C LEU A 119 8.89 8.59 0.98
N LEU A 120 8.04 8.96 1.95
CA LEU A 120 7.80 8.15 3.15
C LEU A 120 7.15 6.79 2.82
N ASN A 121 6.20 6.75 1.88
CA ASN A 121 5.59 5.49 1.44
C ASN A 121 6.61 4.56 0.78
N ILE A 122 7.47 5.09 -0.10
CA ILE A 122 8.53 4.33 -0.76
C ILE A 122 9.55 3.84 0.28
N TYR A 123 9.96 4.70 1.22
CA TYR A 123 10.90 4.34 2.29
C TYR A 123 10.38 3.16 3.13
N GLN A 124 9.11 3.20 3.51
CA GLN A 124 8.46 2.08 4.22
C GLN A 124 8.30 0.84 3.35
N ALA A 125 7.92 1.01 2.08
CA ALA A 125 7.77 -0.10 1.14
C ALA A 125 9.10 -0.84 0.90
N ALA A 126 10.21 -0.11 0.99
CA ALA A 126 11.57 -0.62 0.84
C ALA A 126 12.15 -1.26 2.12
N ASP A 127 11.39 -1.32 3.21
CA ASP A 127 11.79 -2.08 4.40
C ASP A 127 11.78 -3.60 4.11
N PRO A 128 12.88 -4.34 4.32
CA PRO A 128 12.94 -5.77 3.99
C PRO A 128 11.86 -6.64 4.68
N VAL A 129 11.42 -6.27 5.89
CA VAL A 129 10.37 -7.03 6.60
C VAL A 129 9.02 -6.74 5.96
N LEU A 130 8.69 -5.46 5.73
CA LEU A 130 7.43 -5.08 5.07
C LEU A 130 7.36 -5.58 3.62
N TYR A 131 8.49 -5.55 2.91
CA TYR A 131 8.62 -6.08 1.56
C TYR A 131 8.47 -7.60 1.54
N SER A 132 9.11 -8.32 2.48
CA SER A 132 8.89 -9.75 2.65
C SER A 132 7.41 -10.05 2.88
N ASP A 133 6.73 -9.32 3.76
CA ASP A 133 5.29 -9.51 3.97
C ASP A 133 4.47 -9.24 2.69
N ALA A 134 4.88 -8.27 1.87
CA ALA A 134 4.23 -8.00 0.60
C ALA A 134 4.42 -9.09 -0.45
N LEU A 135 5.60 -9.73 -0.46
CA LEU A 135 5.88 -10.91 -1.27
C LEU A 135 5.06 -12.15 -0.85
N SER A 136 4.33 -12.10 0.27
CA SER A 136 3.43 -13.20 0.62
C SER A 136 2.30 -13.39 -0.40
N ASP A 137 1.87 -12.34 -1.10
CA ASP A 137 0.83 -12.47 -2.14
C ASP A 137 1.32 -13.34 -3.32
N PRO A 138 2.40 -13.00 -4.06
CA PRO A 138 2.90 -13.87 -5.14
C PRO A 138 3.36 -15.25 -4.66
N LEU A 139 3.96 -15.34 -3.46
CA LEU A 139 4.32 -16.62 -2.84
C LEU A 139 3.10 -17.52 -2.61
N ASN A 140 1.98 -16.96 -2.17
CA ASN A 140 0.74 -17.70 -1.96
C ASN A 140 0.07 -18.12 -3.27
N VAL A 141 0.34 -17.42 -4.38
CA VAL A 141 -0.07 -17.90 -5.70
C VAL A 141 0.67 -19.17 -6.05
N LEU A 142 2.00 -19.22 -5.87
CA LEU A 142 2.77 -20.45 -6.06
C LEU A 142 2.29 -21.58 -5.13
N ALA A 143 1.94 -21.24 -3.88
CA ALA A 143 1.35 -22.21 -2.96
C ALA A 143 0.04 -22.79 -3.50
N ASP A 144 -0.85 -21.95 -4.02
CA ASP A 144 -2.11 -22.39 -4.61
C ASP A 144 -1.92 -23.18 -5.91
N MET A 145 -0.89 -22.86 -6.72
CA MET A 145 -0.53 -23.61 -7.92
C MET A 145 -0.02 -25.03 -7.62
N SER A 146 0.39 -25.29 -6.37
CA SER A 146 0.88 -26.61 -5.93
C SER A 146 -0.24 -27.59 -5.58
N ASP A 147 -1.51 -27.22 -5.79
CA ASP A 147 -2.69 -28.04 -5.45
C ASP A 147 -2.70 -28.51 -3.98
N GLY A 148 -2.23 -27.64 -3.07
CA GLY A 148 -2.23 -27.90 -1.62
C GLY A 148 -0.98 -28.58 -1.07
N GLN A 149 0.04 -28.85 -1.91
CA GLN A 149 1.31 -29.44 -1.46
C GLN A 149 2.17 -28.46 -0.67
N LEU A 150 2.03 -27.16 -0.92
CA LEU A 150 2.77 -26.10 -0.26
C LEU A 150 1.84 -25.27 0.63
N PRO A 151 2.23 -24.98 1.88
CA PRO A 151 1.43 -24.16 2.76
C PRO A 151 1.47 -22.69 2.32
N ARG A 152 0.34 -22.00 2.45
CA ARG A 152 0.30 -20.55 2.37
C ARG A 152 1.08 -19.91 3.52
N ILE A 153 1.75 -18.79 3.24
CA ILE A 153 2.59 -18.02 4.16
C ILE A 153 1.94 -16.67 4.44
N ASN A 154 1.96 -16.24 5.71
CA ASN A 154 1.35 -14.98 6.17
C ASN A 154 -0.16 -14.85 5.88
N SER A 155 -0.81 -15.92 5.46
CA SER A 155 -2.25 -16.00 5.24
C SER A 155 -2.80 -17.33 5.80
N LEU A 156 -4.11 -17.37 6.03
CA LEU A 156 -4.78 -18.63 6.38
C LEU A 156 -4.74 -19.57 5.17
N SER A 157 -4.93 -20.87 5.40
CA SER A 157 -5.11 -21.81 4.28
C SER A 157 -6.28 -21.36 3.40
N LYS A 158 -6.29 -21.77 2.12
CA LYS A 158 -7.29 -21.30 1.14
C LYS A 158 -8.73 -21.47 1.65
N SER A 159 -9.06 -22.67 2.12
CA SER A 159 -10.39 -23.00 2.64
C SER A 159 -10.73 -22.23 3.93
N GLN A 160 -9.80 -22.13 4.87
CA GLN A 160 -10.01 -21.38 6.12
C GLN A 160 -10.21 -19.88 5.84
N SER A 161 -9.44 -19.32 4.91
CA SER A 161 -9.55 -17.91 4.54
C SER A 161 -10.88 -17.62 3.83
N GLN A 162 -11.33 -18.51 2.96
CA GLN A 162 -12.65 -18.42 2.31
C GLN A 162 -13.79 -18.43 3.33
N GLN A 163 -13.74 -19.37 4.29
CA GLN A 163 -14.74 -19.46 5.36
C GLN A 163 -14.73 -18.23 6.28
N ALA A 164 -13.53 -17.79 6.71
CA ALA A 164 -13.39 -16.64 7.62
C ALA A 164 -13.84 -15.32 6.98
N ASN A 165 -13.69 -15.19 5.65
CA ASN A 165 -13.98 -13.94 4.93
C ASN A 165 -15.32 -13.94 4.19
N ASN A 166 -16.06 -15.06 4.21
CA ASN A 166 -17.17 -15.33 3.30
C ASN A 166 -16.77 -14.99 1.84
N ALA A 167 -15.58 -15.44 1.45
CA ALA A 167 -14.97 -15.10 0.18
C ALA A 167 -15.27 -16.17 -0.87
N GLN A 168 -15.37 -15.74 -2.12
CA GLN A 168 -15.47 -16.60 -3.29
C GLN A 168 -14.07 -16.88 -3.82
N ASP A 169 -13.88 -18.06 -4.42
CA ASP A 169 -12.67 -18.38 -5.18
C ASP A 169 -12.67 -17.64 -6.52
N PHE A 170 -11.74 -16.71 -6.70
CA PHE A 170 -11.53 -16.03 -7.99
C PHE A 170 -10.48 -16.73 -8.87
N GLY A 171 -10.03 -17.92 -8.46
CA GLY A 171 -9.01 -18.69 -9.14
C GLY A 171 -7.60 -18.41 -8.62
N THR A 172 -6.62 -19.05 -9.25
CA THR A 172 -5.21 -18.87 -8.88
C THR A 172 -4.76 -17.46 -9.25
N GLY A 173 -4.10 -16.78 -8.32
CA GLY A 173 -3.70 -15.38 -8.49
C GLY A 173 -4.67 -14.36 -7.89
N GLU A 174 -5.78 -14.78 -7.26
CA GLU A 174 -6.77 -13.87 -6.66
C GLU A 174 -6.17 -12.84 -5.69
N GLN A 175 -5.04 -13.18 -5.05
CA GLN A 175 -4.31 -12.33 -4.11
C GLN A 175 -3.67 -11.12 -4.78
N LEU A 176 -3.33 -11.22 -6.07
CA LEU A 176 -2.67 -10.16 -6.83
C LEU A 176 -3.66 -9.20 -7.49
N ILE A 177 -4.95 -9.55 -7.53
CA ILE A 177 -5.99 -8.71 -8.11
C ILE A 177 -6.04 -7.37 -7.36
N GLY A 178 -6.02 -6.27 -8.12
CA GLY A 178 -5.99 -4.91 -7.60
C GLY A 178 -4.60 -4.35 -7.35
N ASN A 179 -3.54 -5.17 -7.36
CA ASN A 179 -2.16 -4.72 -7.23
C ASN A 179 -1.62 -4.23 -8.59
N PRO A 180 -1.30 -2.93 -8.73
CA PRO A 180 -0.90 -2.34 -10.00
C PRO A 180 0.45 -2.85 -10.52
N SER A 181 1.23 -3.59 -9.72
CA SER A 181 2.44 -4.26 -10.21
C SER A 181 2.14 -5.43 -11.15
N TYR A 182 0.93 -6.00 -11.10
CA TYR A 182 0.59 -7.23 -11.84
C TYR A 182 -0.53 -7.04 -12.88
N GLY A 183 -1.21 -5.88 -12.86
CA GLY A 183 -2.29 -5.60 -13.79
C GLY A 183 -3.00 -4.30 -13.50
N ASN A 184 -4.13 -4.07 -14.15
CA ASN A 184 -4.98 -2.91 -13.92
C ASN A 184 -6.46 -3.21 -14.11
N TRP A 185 -7.29 -2.36 -13.51
CA TRP A 185 -8.72 -2.35 -13.79
C TRP A 185 -8.98 -1.66 -15.13
N GLN A 186 -9.66 -2.33 -16.04
CA GLN A 186 -10.13 -1.79 -17.32
C GLN A 186 -11.65 -1.66 -17.29
N THR A 187 -12.18 -0.49 -17.64
CA THR A 187 -13.63 -0.26 -17.77
C THR A 187 -14.05 -0.43 -19.21
N GLY A 188 -14.95 -1.39 -19.48
CA GLY A 188 -15.53 -1.61 -20.80
C GLY A 188 -16.60 -0.59 -21.17
N SER A 189 -17.04 -0.60 -22.43
CA SER A 189 -18.13 0.26 -22.94
C SER A 189 -19.46 0.07 -22.19
N ASN A 190 -19.68 -1.12 -21.62
CA ASN A 190 -20.82 -1.44 -20.78
C ASN A 190 -20.74 -0.87 -19.34
N GLY A 191 -19.69 -0.08 -19.03
CA GLY A 191 -19.47 0.52 -17.71
C GLY A 191 -18.98 -0.45 -16.64
N MET A 192 -18.84 -1.75 -16.95
CA MET A 192 -18.31 -2.75 -16.03
C MET A 192 -16.78 -2.71 -16.07
N SER A 193 -16.16 -2.82 -14.89
CA SER A 193 -14.70 -2.85 -14.76
C SER A 193 -14.21 -4.25 -14.44
N PHE A 194 -13.24 -4.74 -15.19
CA PHE A 194 -12.63 -6.04 -15.02
C PHE A 194 -11.13 -5.92 -14.80
N TRP A 195 -10.55 -6.92 -14.14
CA TRP A 195 -9.10 -6.99 -13.92
C TRP A 195 -8.41 -7.51 -15.18
N ALA A 196 -7.42 -6.77 -15.65
CA ALA A 196 -6.56 -7.12 -16.77
C ALA A 196 -5.13 -7.30 -16.27
N TRP A 197 -4.54 -8.45 -16.53
CA TRP A 197 -3.17 -8.77 -16.14
C TRP A 197 -2.14 -8.20 -17.12
N TYR A 198 -0.93 -7.91 -16.64
CA TYR A 198 0.18 -7.44 -17.48
C TYR A 198 1.06 -8.57 -18.00
N GLY A 199 1.54 -8.43 -19.25
CA GLY A 199 2.54 -9.31 -19.84
C GLY A 199 2.17 -10.79 -19.72
N MET A 200 3.10 -11.60 -19.21
CA MET A 200 2.93 -13.04 -19.00
C MET A 200 1.92 -13.41 -17.91
N TYR A 201 1.53 -12.47 -17.03
CA TYR A 201 0.44 -12.71 -16.07
C TYR A 201 -0.93 -12.82 -16.76
N SER A 202 -1.08 -12.41 -18.03
CA SER A 202 -2.31 -12.64 -18.81
C SER A 202 -2.71 -14.12 -18.88
N MET A 203 -1.72 -15.02 -18.88
CA MET A 203 -1.93 -16.46 -18.83
C MET A 203 -2.72 -16.89 -17.59
N MET A 204 -2.69 -16.14 -16.48
CA MET A 204 -3.55 -16.45 -15.33
C MET A 204 -5.02 -16.29 -15.61
N GLY A 205 -5.39 -15.22 -16.31
CA GLY A 205 -6.77 -14.94 -16.67
C GLY A 205 -7.35 -16.01 -17.60
N ASP A 206 -6.51 -16.56 -18.48
CA ASP A 206 -6.95 -17.55 -19.48
C ASP A 206 -6.89 -18.98 -18.95
N MET A 207 -5.91 -19.31 -18.11
CA MET A 207 -5.67 -20.67 -17.63
C MET A 207 -6.27 -20.97 -16.26
N PHE A 208 -6.34 -19.99 -15.36
CA PHE A 208 -6.62 -20.20 -13.94
C PHE A 208 -7.85 -19.49 -13.39
N GLY A 209 -8.55 -18.72 -14.23
CA GLY A 209 -9.67 -17.92 -13.75
C GLY A 209 -10.70 -17.58 -14.81
N ARG A 210 -11.81 -17.03 -14.33
CA ARG A 210 -12.77 -16.30 -15.16
C ARG A 210 -12.45 -14.81 -15.09
N ARG A 211 -12.88 -14.03 -16.08
CA ARG A 211 -12.75 -12.56 -16.04
C ARG A 211 -13.35 -12.04 -14.73
N THR A 212 -12.51 -11.40 -13.92
CA THR A 212 -12.89 -10.94 -12.58
C THR A 212 -13.37 -9.50 -12.64
N TYR A 213 -14.61 -9.26 -12.21
CA TYR A 213 -15.22 -7.93 -12.21
C TYR A 213 -15.08 -7.25 -10.84
N TYR A 214 -14.80 -5.94 -10.86
CA TYR A 214 -14.46 -5.16 -9.68
C TYR A 214 -15.52 -5.22 -8.57
N ASN A 215 -16.79 -5.14 -8.94
CA ASN A 215 -17.91 -5.16 -7.99
C ASN A 215 -18.11 -6.52 -7.32
N ASP A 216 -17.86 -7.60 -8.06
CA ASP A 216 -18.02 -8.98 -7.56
C ASP A 216 -16.84 -9.34 -6.66
N TRP A 217 -15.63 -9.14 -7.19
CA TRP A 217 -14.38 -9.27 -6.45
C TRP A 217 -14.37 -8.45 -5.18
N GLY A 218 -14.72 -7.16 -5.23
CA GLY A 218 -14.59 -6.31 -4.05
C GLY A 218 -15.43 -6.77 -2.85
N ARG A 219 -16.61 -7.36 -3.12
CA ARG A 219 -17.50 -7.91 -2.08
C ARG A 219 -16.99 -9.23 -1.54
N GLN A 220 -16.53 -10.10 -2.43
CA GLN A 220 -16.26 -11.51 -2.12
C GLN A 220 -14.76 -11.84 -2.12
N ARG A 221 -13.88 -10.84 -2.16
CA ARG A 221 -12.42 -11.07 -2.18
C ARG A 221 -11.93 -11.73 -0.90
N ASN A 222 -10.88 -12.52 -1.09
CA ASN A 222 -10.12 -13.11 -0.01
C ASN A 222 -9.07 -12.13 0.56
N TYR A 223 -8.34 -12.60 1.57
CA TYR A 223 -7.20 -11.89 2.12
C TYR A 223 -6.07 -11.75 1.10
N SER A 224 -5.48 -10.55 1.03
CA SER A 224 -4.24 -10.27 0.30
C SER A 224 -3.49 -9.17 1.04
N TYR A 225 -2.20 -9.32 1.24
CA TYR A 225 -1.40 -8.33 1.94
C TYR A 225 -1.52 -6.95 1.28
N TYR A 226 -1.44 -6.89 -0.06
CA TYR A 226 -1.54 -5.65 -0.79
C TYR A 226 -2.86 -4.92 -0.48
N ASN A 227 -4.01 -5.57 -0.65
CA ASN A 227 -5.29 -4.86 -0.50
C ASN A 227 -5.61 -4.49 0.97
N ASP A 228 -5.11 -5.27 1.93
CA ASP A 228 -5.44 -5.12 3.35
C ASP A 228 -4.43 -4.26 4.13
N TYR A 229 -3.15 -4.26 3.73
CA TYR A 229 -2.07 -3.56 4.45
C TYR A 229 -1.15 -2.72 3.55
N GLY A 230 -0.87 -3.20 2.33
CA GLY A 230 0.18 -2.68 1.47
C GLY A 230 -0.22 -1.58 0.49
N ARG A 231 -1.52 -1.38 0.25
CA ARG A 231 -2.05 -0.61 -0.89
C ARG A 231 -1.41 0.77 -1.07
N THR A 232 -1.29 1.54 0.01
CA THR A 232 -0.71 2.89 -0.04
C THR A 232 0.79 2.91 -0.24
N ARG A 233 1.48 1.85 0.20
CA ARG A 233 2.94 1.72 0.11
C ARG A 233 3.38 1.21 -1.26
N TYR A 234 2.58 0.35 -1.89
CA TYR A 234 2.90 -0.30 -3.17
C TYR A 234 2.07 0.21 -4.36
N SER A 235 1.40 1.35 -4.21
CA SER A 235 0.80 2.07 -5.34
C SER A 235 1.35 3.47 -5.41
N SER A 236 1.63 3.96 -6.61
CA SER A 236 1.92 5.37 -6.84
C SER A 236 0.68 6.25 -6.55
N PRO A 237 0.86 7.55 -6.31
CA PRO A 237 -0.26 8.47 -6.10
C PRO A 237 -1.29 8.45 -7.24
N GLY A 238 -0.82 8.39 -8.49
CA GLY A 238 -1.69 8.26 -9.66
C GLY A 238 -2.49 6.96 -9.68
N GLN A 239 -1.88 5.83 -9.32
CA GLN A 239 -2.57 4.53 -9.20
C GLN A 239 -3.63 4.57 -8.09
N LEU A 240 -3.31 5.16 -6.92
CA LEU A 240 -4.27 5.33 -5.82
C LEU A 240 -5.45 6.20 -6.23
N LYS A 241 -5.21 7.27 -6.99
CA LYS A 241 -6.25 8.14 -7.54
C LYS A 241 -7.16 7.37 -8.48
N ASN A 242 -6.60 6.63 -9.43
CA ASN A 242 -7.37 5.80 -10.38
C ASN A 242 -8.25 4.77 -9.68
N GLN A 243 -7.70 4.07 -8.68
CA GLN A 243 -8.44 3.10 -7.88
C GLN A 243 -9.56 3.77 -7.04
N THR A 244 -9.33 4.98 -6.53
CA THR A 244 -10.35 5.75 -5.77
C THR A 244 -11.46 6.24 -6.70
N SER A 245 -11.11 6.69 -7.90
CA SER A 245 -12.07 7.09 -8.94
C SER A 245 -12.92 5.90 -9.39
N LEU A 246 -12.32 4.71 -9.53
CA LEU A 246 -13.04 3.47 -9.83
C LEU A 246 -14.05 3.15 -8.73
N ASP A 247 -13.61 3.09 -7.47
CA ASP A 247 -14.48 2.82 -6.32
C ASP A 247 -15.65 3.81 -6.25
N THR A 248 -15.36 5.11 -6.43
CA THR A 248 -16.36 6.18 -6.44
C THR A 248 -17.37 6.00 -7.58
N ARG A 249 -16.90 5.67 -8.79
CA ARG A 249 -17.76 5.43 -9.96
C ARG A 249 -18.65 4.20 -9.74
N THR A 250 -18.09 3.11 -9.26
CA THR A 250 -18.84 1.89 -8.95
C THR A 250 -19.88 2.18 -7.88
N LYS A 251 -19.51 2.87 -6.79
CA LYS A 251 -20.45 3.29 -5.74
C LYS A 251 -21.62 4.08 -6.32
N LYS A 252 -21.36 5.08 -7.17
CA LYS A 252 -22.39 5.89 -7.84
C LYS A 252 -23.32 5.02 -8.69
N SER A 253 -22.78 4.09 -9.48
CA SER A 253 -23.57 3.18 -10.33
C SER A 253 -24.47 2.24 -9.53
N PHE A 254 -24.01 1.77 -8.37
CA PHE A 254 -24.85 0.96 -7.47
C PHE A 254 -25.94 1.82 -6.82
N SER A 255 -25.59 3.01 -6.35
CA SER A 255 -26.57 3.94 -5.77
C SER A 255 -27.67 4.34 -6.76
N SER A 256 -27.33 4.58 -8.03
CA SER A 256 -28.33 4.89 -9.07
C SER A 256 -29.28 3.73 -9.37
N ARG A 257 -28.90 2.49 -9.03
CA ARG A 257 -29.74 1.28 -9.15
C ARG A 257 -30.45 0.91 -7.84
N GLY A 258 -30.37 1.76 -6.81
CA GLY A 258 -30.92 1.48 -5.48
C GLY A 258 -30.18 0.36 -4.72
N GLN A 259 -28.99 -0.05 -5.17
CA GLN A 259 -28.22 -1.14 -4.58
C GLN A 259 -27.17 -0.62 -3.59
N LYS A 260 -26.94 -1.37 -2.51
CA LYS A 260 -25.82 -1.09 -1.58
C LYS A 260 -24.50 -1.51 -2.22
N PHE A 261 -23.45 -0.70 -2.11
CA PHE A 261 -22.08 -1.04 -2.52
C PHE A 261 -21.14 -1.07 -1.31
N THR A 262 -20.35 -2.14 -1.21
CA THR A 262 -19.31 -2.28 -0.20
C THR A 262 -17.97 -2.21 -0.90
N SER A 263 -17.17 -1.19 -0.56
CA SER A 263 -15.85 -1.02 -1.14
C SER A 263 -14.92 -2.17 -0.72
N PRO A 264 -14.09 -2.72 -1.62
CA PRO A 264 -13.05 -3.69 -1.28
C PRO A 264 -12.10 -3.23 -0.18
N TYR A 265 -11.95 -1.92 -0.01
CA TYR A 265 -10.99 -1.29 0.89
C TYR A 265 -11.64 -0.76 2.18
N SER A 266 -12.95 -0.97 2.36
CA SER A 266 -13.69 -0.50 3.54
C SER A 266 -13.33 -1.23 4.82
N LYS A 267 -12.87 -2.49 4.72
CA LYS A 267 -12.45 -3.33 5.83
C LYS A 267 -11.32 -4.25 5.39
N ASN A 268 -10.42 -4.54 6.33
CA ASN A 268 -9.43 -5.60 6.13
C ASN A 268 -10.11 -6.97 6.20
N ARG A 269 -9.62 -7.90 5.41
CA ARG A 269 -9.96 -9.32 5.48
C ARG A 269 -9.13 -10.02 6.55
N THR A 270 -9.70 -11.07 7.12
CA THR A 270 -9.04 -11.90 8.12
C THR A 270 -7.91 -12.68 7.44
N GLY A 271 -6.68 -12.26 7.74
CA GLY A 271 -5.45 -12.97 7.39
C GLY A 271 -4.94 -13.83 8.54
N SER A 272 -3.72 -14.36 8.41
CA SER A 272 -3.09 -15.12 9.50
C SER A 272 -2.57 -14.21 10.62
N SER A 273 -2.36 -14.78 11.80
CA SER A 273 -1.69 -14.11 12.92
C SER A 273 -0.20 -13.86 12.67
N SER A 274 0.41 -14.53 11.69
CA SER A 274 1.87 -14.48 11.42
C SER A 274 2.33 -13.25 10.66
N LEU A 275 1.42 -12.32 10.33
CA LEU A 275 1.78 -11.03 9.77
C LEU A 275 2.63 -10.23 10.77
N SER A 276 3.72 -9.62 10.30
CA SER A 276 4.64 -8.88 11.18
C SER A 276 3.93 -7.76 11.95
N GLY A 277 4.41 -7.49 13.17
CA GLY A 277 3.92 -6.37 13.97
C GLY A 277 4.13 -5.03 13.25
N GLN A 278 5.20 -4.93 12.46
CA GLN A 278 5.57 -3.81 11.61
C GLN A 278 4.49 -3.51 10.56
N SER A 279 3.94 -4.54 9.93
CA SER A 279 2.84 -4.36 8.96
C SER A 279 1.58 -3.80 9.60
N LYS A 280 1.26 -4.23 10.83
CA LYS A 280 0.11 -3.72 11.60
C LYS A 280 0.35 -2.27 12.07
N THR A 281 1.54 -1.95 12.56
CA THR A 281 1.87 -0.58 12.99
C THR A 281 1.97 0.39 11.82
N ALA A 282 2.52 -0.05 10.69
CA ALA A 282 2.62 0.77 9.47
C ALA A 282 1.25 1.12 8.87
N GLN A 283 0.22 0.29 9.08
CA GLN A 283 -1.16 0.65 8.73
C GLN A 283 -1.72 1.78 9.61
N THR A 284 -1.36 1.81 10.90
CA THR A 284 -1.80 2.87 11.81
C THR A 284 -1.04 4.18 11.61
N SER A 285 0.23 4.14 11.17
CA SER A 285 1.04 5.33 10.93
C SER A 285 0.65 6.04 9.63
N SER A 286 0.31 5.33 8.56
CA SER A 286 -0.21 5.94 7.33
C SER A 286 -1.52 6.70 7.56
N ASN A 287 -2.34 6.28 8.53
CA ASN A 287 -3.52 7.02 8.97
C ASN A 287 -3.19 8.28 9.82
N ARG A 288 -2.06 8.28 10.53
CA ARG A 288 -1.58 9.46 11.29
C ARG A 288 -1.07 10.58 10.38
N PHE A 289 -0.38 10.27 9.30
CA PHE A 289 0.05 11.29 8.32
C PHE A 289 -1.13 11.87 7.51
N ARG A 290 -2.23 11.13 7.36
CA ARG A 290 -3.47 11.59 6.71
C ARG A 290 -4.34 12.49 7.59
N THR A 291 -4.26 12.37 8.91
CA THR A 291 -5.10 13.13 9.84
C THR A 291 -4.55 14.54 10.15
N ASN A 292 -3.28 14.79 9.84
CA ASN A 292 -2.66 16.11 10.04
C ASN A 292 -2.97 17.12 8.92
N SER A 293 -3.47 16.69 7.75
CA SER A 293 -3.90 17.62 6.68
C SER A 293 -5.33 18.17 6.89
N ILE A 294 -6.05 17.70 7.91
CA ILE A 294 -7.37 18.20 8.30
C ILE A 294 -7.39 18.56 9.79
N LYS A 295 -6.38 19.29 10.28
CA LYS A 295 -6.65 20.18 11.42
C LYS A 295 -7.24 21.47 10.86
N LYS A 296 -8.55 21.45 10.58
CA LYS A 296 -9.31 22.70 10.57
C LYS A 296 -9.07 23.35 11.93
N SER A 297 -8.55 24.59 11.92
CA SER A 297 -8.44 25.41 13.10
C SER A 297 -9.74 25.36 13.90
N SER A 298 -9.63 25.10 15.20
CA SER A 298 -10.76 24.90 16.11
C SER A 298 -11.52 26.19 16.45
N TYR A 299 -11.57 27.16 15.54
CA TYR A 299 -12.18 28.48 15.77
C TYR A 299 -13.50 28.72 15.04
N ALA A 300 -14.09 27.70 14.41
CA ALA A 300 -15.38 27.85 13.75
C ALA A 300 -16.28 26.62 13.92
N THR A 301 -16.91 26.48 15.09
CA THR A 301 -18.27 25.90 15.19
C THR A 301 -18.91 26.23 16.53
N PRO A 302 -20.15 26.77 16.58
CA PRO A 302 -20.87 26.94 17.84
C PRO A 302 -21.28 25.57 18.40
N SER A 303 -21.09 25.42 19.71
CA SER A 303 -21.35 24.21 20.49
C SER A 303 -22.80 23.74 20.40
N LYS A 304 -23.02 22.49 19.98
CA LYS A 304 -24.13 21.67 20.47
C LYS A 304 -23.55 20.61 21.41
N SER A 305 -23.90 20.73 22.68
CA SER A 305 -23.52 19.83 23.75
C SER A 305 -23.96 18.40 23.46
N LYS A 306 -23.01 17.46 23.53
CA LYS A 306 -23.30 16.06 23.81
C LYS A 306 -22.23 15.55 24.78
N ASN A 307 -22.68 15.26 26.00
CA ASN A 307 -21.94 14.58 27.06
C ASN A 307 -21.24 13.33 26.52
N SER A 308 -19.92 13.26 26.72
CA SER A 308 -19.17 12.00 26.69
C SER A 308 -18.44 11.83 28.01
N SER A 309 -18.92 10.87 28.81
CA SER A 309 -18.27 10.40 30.01
C SER A 309 -16.95 9.71 29.66
N PHE A 310 -15.85 10.23 30.20
CA PHE A 310 -14.55 9.57 30.17
C PHE A 310 -14.61 8.28 31.00
N ARG A 311 -14.37 7.13 30.37
CA ARG A 311 -13.92 5.92 31.05
C ARG A 311 -12.56 5.52 30.52
N ASN A 312 -11.55 5.93 31.29
CA ASN A 312 -10.19 5.45 31.25
C ASN A 312 -10.15 4.03 31.84
N SER A 313 -9.57 3.07 31.13
CA SER A 313 -9.21 1.77 31.73
C SER A 313 -7.88 1.30 31.16
N ASN A 314 -6.80 1.74 31.82
CA ASN A 314 -5.52 1.04 31.83
C ASN A 314 -5.53 0.11 33.05
N THR A 315 -5.47 -1.19 32.83
CA THR A 315 -5.08 -2.14 33.88
C THR A 315 -4.10 -3.17 33.31
N ASN A 316 -2.81 -2.85 33.48
CA ASN A 316 -1.72 -3.81 33.50
C ASN A 316 -1.89 -4.71 34.72
N THR A 317 -2.08 -6.01 34.52
CA THR A 317 -2.10 -7.00 35.61
C THR A 317 -0.68 -7.51 35.83
N SER A 318 -0.04 -7.05 36.90
CA SER A 318 1.16 -7.68 37.45
C SER A 318 0.74 -8.80 38.39
N ARG A 319 1.29 -10.01 38.21
CA ARG A 319 1.08 -11.14 39.13
C ARG A 319 2.17 -11.10 40.20
N GLY A 320 1.82 -10.67 41.40
CA GLY A 320 2.66 -10.76 42.59
C GLY A 320 2.25 -11.95 43.46
N PHE A 321 3.21 -12.83 43.75
CA PHE A 321 3.12 -13.89 44.75
C PHE A 321 3.01 -13.30 46.17
N ARG A 322 2.17 -13.88 47.04
CA ARG A 322 2.36 -13.76 48.50
C ARG A 322 1.90 -15.02 49.24
N ARG A 323 2.80 -15.47 50.13
CA ARG A 323 2.72 -16.61 51.05
C ARG A 323 1.72 -16.32 52.18
N GLY A 324 1.04 -17.38 52.63
CA GLY A 324 0.83 -17.78 54.03
C GLY A 324 0.08 -16.84 54.99
N LYS A 325 -1.04 -17.34 55.50
CA LYS A 325 -1.18 -17.79 56.89
C LYS A 325 -2.06 -19.03 56.92
#